data_AF-L0ANX1-F1
#
_entry.id   AF-L0ANX1-F1
#
_cell.length_a   1.000
_cell.length_b   1.000
_cell.length_c   1.000
_cell.angle_alpha   90.00
_cell.angle_beta   90.00
_cell.angle_gamma   90.00
#
_symmetry.space_group_name_H-M   'P 1'
#
loop_
_entity.id
_entity.type
_entity.pdbx_description
1 polymer ?
#
loop_
_entity_poly.entity_id
_entity_poly.type
_entity_poly.pdbx_seq_one_letter_code
_entity_poly.pdbx_strand_id
1 'polypeptide(L)'
;MDRITLGNDEFEGRNNAYVLEDGDTLALVDTGIAMTDVRSDLEDGLADRGYEFADVDDIVLTHYHVDHAGLAGEIQAESGATVYVHEADVPLVEDDADALERREQRQRDLLEQWGVPEDAKGDLFAFLDRFDEIEGDPVDATPIEDGDSLQIGGRTLEAVHAPGHAAGLCCFEIEDGSEAFVGDALLPVYTPNVGGADVRVERPLKNYLETLRTIVDRDYDRVWPGHRDPIEEPTERALTIVDHHRERTEEVLAVLEAHGPADPWTVSDHLFGDLQGIHVIHGPGEAYAHLDHLYHEDVVAYEDGEYRLRVEPTDVDLESLFPAARRAETAE
;
A
#
# COMPACT_ATOMS: atom_id res chain seq x y z
N MET A 1 0.94 15.11 -16.27
CA MET A 1 2.02 14.43 -15.55
C MET A 1 2.92 13.70 -16.51
N ASP A 2 4.23 13.83 -16.29
CA ASP A 2 5.24 13.02 -16.94
C ASP A 2 5.47 11.75 -16.12
N ARG A 3 5.21 10.60 -16.73
CA ARG A 3 5.27 9.27 -16.09
C ARG A 3 6.35 8.43 -16.75
N ILE A 4 7.21 7.83 -15.94
CA ILE A 4 8.15 6.79 -16.35
C ILE A 4 7.58 5.46 -15.87
N THR A 5 7.42 4.53 -16.81
CA THR A 5 6.89 3.20 -16.50
C THR A 5 8.05 2.22 -16.37
N LEU A 6 8.15 1.58 -15.21
CA LEU A 6 9.26 0.72 -14.82
C LEU A 6 8.86 -0.76 -14.96
N GLY A 7 9.73 -1.55 -15.58
CA GLY A 7 9.54 -3.00 -15.70
C GLY A 7 9.75 -3.72 -14.38
N ASN A 8 8.68 -3.94 -13.61
CA ASN A 8 8.74 -4.76 -12.40
C ASN A 8 8.05 -6.11 -12.64
N ASP A 9 8.86 -7.13 -12.96
CA ASP A 9 8.39 -8.51 -13.15
C ASP A 9 8.20 -9.24 -11.80
N GLU A 10 8.76 -8.74 -10.70
CA GLU A 10 8.71 -9.39 -9.38
C GLU A 10 7.46 -9.04 -8.56
N PHE A 11 6.94 -7.81 -8.68
CA PHE A 11 5.77 -7.35 -7.92
C PHE A 11 4.69 -6.76 -8.85
N GLU A 12 3.59 -7.51 -9.03
CA GLU A 12 2.27 -7.12 -9.56
C GLU A 12 2.16 -6.28 -10.87
N GLY A 13 3.27 -6.11 -11.60
CA GLY A 13 3.33 -5.53 -12.93
C GLY A 13 4.03 -4.17 -12.97
N ARG A 14 3.65 -3.30 -13.91
CA ARG A 14 4.40 -2.06 -14.20
C ARG A 14 4.25 -1.01 -13.08
N ASN A 15 5.36 -0.66 -12.42
CA ASN A 15 5.44 0.45 -11.46
C ASN A 15 5.61 1.78 -12.19
N ASN A 16 5.28 2.87 -11.51
CA ASN A 16 5.38 4.21 -12.03
C ASN A 16 6.26 5.06 -11.12
N ALA A 17 7.21 5.77 -11.71
CA ALA A 17 7.79 6.96 -11.12
C ALA A 17 7.27 8.18 -11.88
N TYR A 18 7.01 9.27 -11.17
CA TYR A 18 6.49 10.50 -11.76
C TYR A 18 7.51 11.62 -11.67
N VAL A 19 7.66 12.34 -12.78
CA VAL A 19 8.60 13.45 -12.89
C VAL A 19 7.84 14.78 -12.79
N LEU A 20 8.30 15.64 -11.90
CA LEU A 20 7.84 17.00 -11.71
C LEU A 20 8.98 17.96 -12.04
N GLU A 21 8.76 18.86 -12.99
CA GLU A 21 9.78 19.82 -13.41
C GLU A 21 9.22 21.25 -13.48
N ASP A 22 10.04 22.22 -13.06
CA ASP A 22 9.81 23.65 -13.32
C ASP A 22 11.15 24.38 -13.43
N GLY A 23 11.51 24.75 -14.66
CA GLY A 23 12.78 25.41 -14.95
C GLY A 23 13.97 24.53 -14.60
N ASP A 24 14.70 24.90 -13.55
CA ASP A 24 15.91 24.22 -13.10
C ASP A 24 15.65 23.28 -11.91
N THR A 25 14.40 23.10 -11.47
CA THR A 25 14.05 22.18 -10.37
C THR A 25 13.44 20.89 -10.89
N LEU A 26 13.92 19.75 -10.39
CA LEU A 26 13.46 18.41 -10.74
C LEU A 26 13.09 17.62 -9.48
N ALA A 27 11.89 17.04 -9.47
CA ALA A 27 11.46 16.17 -8.40
C ALA A 27 10.89 14.85 -8.94
N LEU A 28 11.03 13.80 -8.13
CA LEU A 28 10.46 12.48 -8.37
C LEU A 28 9.40 12.16 -7.33
N VAL A 29 8.31 11.51 -7.77
CA VAL A 29 7.39 10.79 -6.87
C VAL A 29 7.58 9.30 -7.12
N ASP A 30 8.03 8.60 -6.07
CA ASP A 30 8.55 7.23 -6.09
C ASP A 30 9.74 7.02 -7.06
N THR A 31 10.50 5.94 -6.84
CA THR A 31 11.77 5.68 -7.54
C THR A 31 11.87 4.26 -8.08
N GLY A 32 10.91 3.38 -7.81
CA GLY A 32 10.99 2.00 -8.27
C GLY A 32 11.88 1.12 -7.41
N ILE A 33 12.03 -0.14 -7.84
CA ILE A 33 12.84 -1.16 -7.16
C ILE A 33 14.32 -1.07 -7.54
N ALA A 34 15.21 -1.38 -6.59
CA ALA A 34 16.67 -1.39 -6.79
C ALA A 34 17.16 -2.61 -7.60
N MET A 35 16.65 -2.75 -8.82
CA MET A 35 17.11 -3.72 -9.80
C MET A 35 17.81 -3.02 -10.96
N THR A 36 18.83 -3.66 -11.54
CA THR A 36 19.61 -3.09 -12.65
C THR A 36 18.73 -2.69 -13.85
N ASP A 37 17.76 -3.52 -14.22
CA ASP A 37 16.90 -3.23 -15.38
C ASP A 37 15.92 -2.06 -15.07
N VAL A 38 15.39 -1.99 -13.85
CA VAL A 38 14.50 -0.89 -13.41
C VAL A 38 15.25 0.43 -13.27
N ARG A 39 16.47 0.37 -12.74
CA ARG A 39 17.40 1.49 -12.72
C ARG A 39 17.65 2.03 -14.13
N SER A 40 17.91 1.14 -15.09
CA SER A 40 18.09 1.52 -16.50
C SER A 40 16.83 2.17 -17.08
N ASP A 41 15.64 1.63 -16.79
CA ASP A 41 14.36 2.22 -17.25
C ASP A 41 14.18 3.65 -16.69
N LEU A 42 14.53 3.88 -15.42
CA LEU A 42 14.42 5.20 -14.80
C LEU A 42 15.45 6.19 -15.35
N GLU A 43 16.71 5.77 -15.51
CA GLU A 43 17.77 6.57 -16.14
C GLU A 43 17.40 6.95 -17.57
N ASP A 44 16.95 5.99 -18.40
CA ASP A 44 16.54 6.24 -19.78
C ASP A 44 15.34 7.20 -19.82
N GLY A 45 14.37 7.04 -18.91
CA GLY A 45 13.21 7.91 -18.79
C GLY A 45 13.55 9.35 -18.41
N LEU A 46 14.56 9.56 -17.54
CA LEU A 46 15.09 10.88 -17.21
C LEU A 46 15.93 11.46 -18.36
N ALA A 47 16.78 10.64 -18.98
CA ALA A 47 17.64 11.05 -20.10
C ALA A 47 16.83 11.51 -21.33
N ASP A 48 15.69 10.86 -21.60
CA ASP A 48 14.73 11.30 -22.64
C ASP A 48 14.18 12.72 -22.39
N ARG A 49 14.22 13.18 -21.13
CA ARG A 49 13.84 14.53 -20.70
C ARG A 49 15.04 15.47 -20.56
N GLY A 50 16.25 14.95 -20.72
CA GLY A 50 17.50 15.71 -20.63
C GLY A 50 18.05 15.83 -19.21
N TYR A 51 17.63 14.95 -18.30
CA TYR A 51 18.09 14.90 -16.91
C TYR A 51 18.87 13.60 -16.63
N GLU A 52 19.71 13.65 -15.60
CA GLU A 52 20.35 12.50 -14.97
C GLU A 52 19.97 12.43 -13.47
N PHE A 53 20.31 11.34 -12.77
CA PHE A 53 20.03 11.25 -11.32
C PHE A 53 20.61 12.42 -10.54
N ALA A 54 21.80 12.90 -10.91
CA ALA A 54 22.46 14.04 -10.28
C ALA A 54 21.69 15.37 -10.40
N ASP A 55 20.69 15.46 -11.28
CA ASP A 55 19.85 16.66 -11.44
C ASP A 55 18.62 16.66 -10.52
N VAL A 56 18.33 15.56 -9.81
CA VAL A 56 17.14 15.45 -8.94
C VAL A 56 17.33 16.27 -7.67
N ASP A 57 16.44 17.23 -7.39
CA ASP A 57 16.47 18.05 -6.18
C ASP A 57 15.66 17.44 -5.02
N ASP A 58 14.51 16.84 -5.35
CA ASP A 58 13.56 16.31 -4.37
C ASP A 58 13.05 14.92 -4.78
N ILE A 59 12.87 14.04 -3.80
CA ILE A 59 12.20 12.75 -3.95
C ILE A 59 11.08 12.71 -2.93
N VAL A 60 9.88 12.35 -3.36
CA VAL A 60 8.74 12.15 -2.47
C VAL A 60 8.27 10.71 -2.59
N LEU A 61 8.37 9.98 -1.49
CA LEU A 61 7.99 8.58 -1.41
C LEU A 61 6.55 8.46 -0.91
N THR A 62 5.71 7.74 -1.65
CA THR A 62 4.35 7.42 -1.23
C THR A 62 4.36 6.52 -0.01
N HIS A 63 5.26 5.55 0.03
CA HIS A 63 5.49 4.65 1.17
C HIS A 63 6.82 3.90 1.04
N TYR A 64 7.19 3.17 2.08
CA TYR A 64 8.50 2.51 2.20
C TYR A 64 8.70 1.26 1.34
N HIS A 65 7.66 0.71 0.68
CA HIS A 65 7.83 -0.57 -0.03
C HIS A 65 8.92 -0.46 -1.09
N VAL A 66 9.66 -1.55 -1.25
CA VAL A 66 10.94 -1.59 -1.99
C VAL A 66 10.80 -1.13 -3.43
N ASP A 67 9.62 -1.31 -4.00
CA ASP A 67 9.32 -1.01 -5.38
C ASP A 67 8.78 0.42 -5.59
N HIS A 68 8.75 1.21 -4.52
CA HIS A 68 8.51 2.66 -4.49
C HIS A 68 9.74 3.43 -3.99
N ALA A 69 10.49 2.88 -3.04
CA ALA A 69 11.60 3.55 -2.38
C ALA A 69 13.00 3.07 -2.80
N GLY A 70 13.11 1.94 -3.51
CA GLY A 70 14.36 1.20 -3.66
C GLY A 70 15.50 1.98 -4.30
N LEU A 71 15.24 2.83 -5.29
CA LEU A 71 16.30 3.65 -5.92
C LEU A 71 16.52 5.00 -5.23
N ALA A 72 15.79 5.32 -4.16
CA ALA A 72 15.87 6.64 -3.52
C ALA A 72 17.25 6.93 -2.91
N GLY A 73 17.87 5.95 -2.23
CA GLY A 73 19.20 6.11 -1.65
C GLY A 73 20.29 6.32 -2.69
N GLU A 74 20.22 5.59 -3.81
CA GLU A 74 21.17 5.75 -4.91
C GLU A 74 21.05 7.16 -5.54
N ILE A 75 19.82 7.59 -5.85
CA ILE A 75 19.58 8.92 -6.41
C ILE A 75 20.03 10.01 -5.43
N GLN A 76 19.73 9.87 -4.13
CA GLN A 76 20.17 10.81 -3.10
C GLN A 76 21.69 10.87 -2.99
N ALA A 77 22.40 9.74 -3.11
CA ALA A 77 23.86 9.71 -3.07
C ALA A 77 24.51 10.44 -4.27
N GLU A 78 23.88 10.40 -5.44
CA GLU A 78 24.38 11.07 -6.65
C GLU A 78 24.05 12.58 -6.69
N SER A 79 22.85 12.96 -6.26
CA SER A 79 22.33 14.33 -6.38
C SER A 79 22.44 15.18 -5.11
N GLY A 80 22.36 14.55 -3.94
CA GLY A 80 22.07 15.22 -2.68
C GLY A 80 20.60 15.61 -2.50
N ALA A 81 19.67 14.98 -3.23
CA ALA A 81 18.24 15.25 -3.15
C ALA A 81 17.67 15.17 -1.73
N THR A 82 16.65 15.98 -1.45
CA THR A 82 15.85 15.85 -0.23
C THR A 82 14.83 14.73 -0.42
N VAL A 83 14.85 13.71 0.45
CA VAL A 83 13.90 12.59 0.40
C VAL A 83 12.81 12.81 1.44
N TYR A 84 11.57 13.00 1.00
CA TYR A 84 10.39 13.14 1.85
C TYR A 84 9.64 11.83 1.95
N VAL A 85 9.27 11.43 3.18
CA VAL A 85 8.45 10.24 3.43
C VAL A 85 7.70 10.42 4.76
N HIS A 86 6.52 9.80 4.88
CA HIS A 86 5.75 9.88 6.12
C HIS A 86 6.57 9.40 7.33
N GLU A 87 6.42 10.06 8.48
CA GLU A 87 7.21 9.77 9.69
C GLU A 87 7.16 8.30 10.14
N ALA A 88 6.06 7.60 9.84
CA ALA A 88 5.89 6.18 10.15
C ALA A 88 6.83 5.26 9.34
N ASP A 89 7.29 5.71 8.18
CA ASP A 89 8.10 4.95 7.23
C ASP A 89 9.57 5.35 7.26
N VAL A 90 9.91 6.51 7.84
CA VAL A 90 11.30 6.99 8.03
C VAL A 90 12.22 5.90 8.58
N PRO A 91 11.93 5.22 9.70
CA PRO A 91 12.86 4.23 10.25
C PRO A 91 13.14 3.05 9.31
N LEU A 92 12.24 2.74 8.37
CA LEU A 92 12.44 1.63 7.44
C LEU A 92 13.31 2.05 6.26
N VAL A 93 13.10 3.24 5.70
CA VAL A 93 13.92 3.74 4.58
C VAL A 93 15.31 4.20 5.01
N GLU A 94 15.50 4.51 6.30
CA GLU A 94 16.81 4.82 6.90
C GLU A 94 17.59 3.57 7.38
N ASP A 95 17.05 2.37 7.21
CA ASP A 95 17.64 1.11 7.71
C ASP A 95 17.88 1.13 9.24
N ASP A 96 16.91 1.64 10.01
CA ASP A 96 16.96 1.61 11.49
C ASP A 96 16.82 0.17 11.99
N ALA A 97 17.94 -0.39 12.46
CA ALA A 97 18.02 -1.79 12.91
C ALA A 97 16.97 -2.15 13.99
N ASP A 98 16.65 -1.24 14.92
CA ASP A 98 15.66 -1.51 15.96
C ASP A 98 14.24 -1.53 15.38
N ALA A 99 13.93 -0.71 14.38
CA ALA A 99 12.64 -0.71 13.68
C ALA A 99 12.46 -1.95 12.82
N LEU A 100 13.50 -2.38 12.10
CA LEU A 100 13.49 -3.61 11.32
C LEU A 100 13.31 -4.83 12.21
N GLU A 101 14.04 -4.93 13.33
CA GLU A 101 13.86 -6.03 14.29
C GLU A 101 12.43 -6.07 14.86
N ARG A 102 11.84 -4.90 15.19
CA ARG A 102 10.44 -4.82 15.63
C ARG A 102 9.46 -5.28 14.55
N ARG A 103 9.66 -4.87 13.29
CA ARG A 103 8.82 -5.26 12.15
C ARG A 103 8.89 -6.77 11.94
N GLU A 104 10.09 -7.34 11.90
CA GLU A 104 10.28 -8.77 11.73
C GLU A 104 9.68 -9.59 12.87
N GLN A 105 9.86 -9.15 14.13
CA GLN A 105 9.27 -9.84 15.28
C GLN A 105 7.75 -9.82 15.19
N ARG A 106 7.17 -8.67 14.84
CA ARG A 106 5.71 -8.56 14.64
C ARG A 106 5.23 -9.46 13.50
N GLN A 107 5.98 -9.56 12.41
CA GLN A 107 5.67 -10.49 11.32
C GLN A 107 5.67 -11.95 11.82
N ARG A 108 6.69 -12.37 12.58
CA ARG A 108 6.75 -13.73 13.15
C ARG A 108 5.57 -14.01 14.08
N ASP A 109 5.24 -13.07 14.97
CA ASP A 109 4.13 -13.19 15.91
C ASP A 109 2.78 -13.30 15.18
N LEU A 110 2.56 -12.50 14.12
CA LEU A 110 1.35 -12.56 13.31
C LEU A 110 1.26 -13.87 12.52
N LEU A 111 2.34 -14.34 11.91
CA LEU A 111 2.33 -15.63 11.20
C LEU A 111 2.01 -16.80 12.15
N GLU A 112 2.45 -16.73 13.41
CA GLU A 112 2.03 -17.67 14.46
C GLU A 112 0.55 -17.50 14.81
N GLN A 113 0.08 -16.27 15.06
CA GLN A 113 -1.30 -15.97 15.39
C GLN A 113 -2.28 -16.38 14.26
N TRP A 114 -1.84 -16.23 13.01
CA TRP A 114 -2.63 -16.54 11.83
C TRP A 114 -2.71 -18.04 11.53
N GLY A 115 -1.95 -18.87 12.26
CA GLY A 115 -1.94 -20.32 12.05
C GLY A 115 -1.12 -20.78 10.84
N VAL A 116 -0.21 -19.94 10.33
CA VAL A 116 0.60 -20.27 9.16
C VAL A 116 1.49 -21.50 9.47
N PRO A 117 1.49 -22.55 8.63
CA PRO A 117 2.32 -23.73 8.82
C PRO A 117 3.83 -23.42 8.79
N GLU A 118 4.63 -24.17 9.56
CA GLU A 118 6.08 -23.96 9.67
C GLU A 118 6.83 -24.10 8.34
N ASP A 119 6.39 -25.00 7.46
CA ASP A 119 6.94 -25.16 6.11
C ASP A 119 6.63 -23.94 5.24
N ALA A 120 5.40 -23.44 5.27
CA ALA A 120 5.02 -22.21 4.57
C ALA A 120 5.79 -20.98 5.10
N LYS A 121 5.96 -20.84 6.43
CA LYS A 121 6.81 -19.80 7.02
C LYS A 121 8.26 -19.90 6.53
N GLY A 122 8.81 -21.11 6.46
CA GLY A 122 10.16 -21.35 5.94
C GLY A 122 10.31 -20.89 4.49
N ASP A 123 9.34 -21.20 3.64
CA ASP A 123 9.31 -20.78 2.24
C ASP A 123 9.19 -19.26 2.10
N LEU A 124 8.37 -18.61 2.95
CA LEU A 124 8.25 -17.15 3.00
C LEU A 124 9.56 -16.48 3.42
N PHE A 125 10.21 -16.93 4.50
CA PHE A 125 11.47 -16.32 4.93
C PHE A 125 12.58 -16.52 3.89
N ALA A 126 12.66 -17.70 3.28
CA ALA A 126 13.61 -17.94 2.17
C ALA A 126 13.26 -17.13 0.90
N PHE A 127 11.99 -16.70 0.74
CA PHE A 127 11.62 -15.72 -0.26
C PHE A 127 12.15 -14.35 0.14
N LEU A 128 11.79 -13.82 1.33
CA LEU A 128 12.20 -12.49 1.79
C LEU A 128 13.73 -12.30 1.83
N ASP A 129 14.49 -13.29 2.30
CA ASP A 129 15.97 -13.24 2.31
C ASP A 129 16.57 -13.03 0.89
N ARG A 130 15.85 -13.39 -0.18
CA ARG A 130 16.29 -13.13 -1.57
C ARG A 130 15.98 -11.71 -2.04
N PHE A 131 15.03 -11.04 -1.37
CA PHE A 131 14.60 -9.68 -1.67
C PHE A 131 15.39 -8.62 -0.87
N ASP A 132 16.11 -9.02 0.19
CA ASP A 132 17.08 -8.14 0.88
C ASP A 132 18.11 -7.53 -0.09
N GLU A 133 18.45 -8.24 -1.19
CA GLU A 133 19.39 -7.75 -2.20
C GLU A 133 18.82 -6.60 -3.07
N ILE A 134 17.52 -6.30 -2.97
CA ILE A 134 16.82 -5.32 -3.81
C ILE A 134 16.06 -4.25 -3.02
N GLU A 135 16.26 -4.17 -1.70
CA GLU A 135 15.68 -3.12 -0.85
C GLU A 135 16.25 -1.72 -1.17
N GLY A 136 17.47 -1.65 -1.73
CA GLY A 136 18.14 -0.40 -2.07
C GLY A 136 19.08 0.12 -0.99
N ASP A 137 19.78 1.22 -1.28
CA ASP A 137 20.59 1.92 -0.28
C ASP A 137 19.69 2.75 0.66
N PRO A 138 20.04 2.88 1.96
CA PRO A 138 19.28 3.71 2.88
C PRO A 138 19.35 5.20 2.54
N VAL A 139 18.33 5.95 2.94
CA VAL A 139 18.25 7.41 2.73
C VAL A 139 18.50 8.18 4.05
N ASP A 140 18.81 9.47 3.96
CA ASP A 140 18.63 10.46 5.02
C ASP A 140 17.27 11.14 4.78
N ALA A 141 16.24 10.74 5.55
CA ALA A 141 14.86 11.10 5.27
C ALA A 141 14.42 12.38 5.99
N THR A 142 13.66 13.20 5.28
CA THR A 142 12.90 14.31 5.86
C THR A 142 11.47 13.83 6.17
N PRO A 143 11.10 13.69 7.46
CA PRO A 143 9.75 13.25 7.83
C PRO A 143 8.70 14.27 7.41
N ILE A 144 7.56 13.77 6.95
CA ILE A 144 6.34 14.53 6.71
C ILE A 144 5.16 13.90 7.47
N GLU A 145 4.14 14.72 7.76
CA GLU A 145 2.89 14.34 8.41
C GLU A 145 1.68 14.67 7.52
N ASP A 146 0.49 14.19 7.90
CA ASP A 146 -0.78 14.56 7.25
C ASP A 146 -0.99 16.09 7.22
N GLY A 147 -1.32 16.62 6.05
CA GLY A 147 -1.56 18.04 5.81
C GLY A 147 -0.30 18.88 5.58
N ASP A 148 0.91 18.28 5.59
CA ASP A 148 2.12 19.00 5.21
C ASP A 148 2.07 19.42 3.73
N SER A 149 2.58 20.62 3.44
CA SER A 149 2.59 21.20 2.11
C SER A 149 4.02 21.34 1.59
N LEU A 150 4.32 20.64 0.49
CA LEU A 150 5.63 20.57 -0.15
C LEU A 150 5.65 21.43 -1.40
N GLN A 151 6.74 22.19 -1.62
CA GLN A 151 6.96 22.97 -2.83
C GLN A 151 8.06 22.28 -3.64
N ILE A 152 7.69 21.43 -4.59
CA ILE A 152 8.62 20.56 -5.32
C ILE A 152 8.31 20.59 -6.82
N GLY A 153 9.35 20.60 -7.67
CA GLY A 153 9.18 20.63 -9.14
C GLY A 153 8.21 21.71 -9.64
N GLY A 154 8.20 22.88 -8.99
CA GLY A 154 7.28 24.00 -9.24
C GLY A 154 5.80 23.70 -8.99
N ARG A 155 5.48 22.72 -8.16
CA ARG A 155 4.12 22.38 -7.71
C ARG A 155 4.01 22.45 -6.21
N THR A 156 2.79 22.70 -5.74
CA THR A 156 2.41 22.50 -4.34
C THR A 156 1.80 21.12 -4.22
N LEU A 157 2.38 20.26 -3.39
CA LEU A 157 1.79 18.98 -3.02
C LEU A 157 1.34 19.02 -1.56
N GLU A 158 0.08 18.65 -1.28
CA GLU A 158 -0.38 18.38 0.09
C GLU A 158 -0.26 16.87 0.36
N ALA A 159 0.42 16.51 1.44
CA ALA A 159 0.46 15.13 1.93
C ALA A 159 -0.87 14.78 2.60
N VAL A 160 -1.51 13.70 2.14
CA VAL A 160 -2.74 13.16 2.71
C VAL A 160 -2.46 11.75 3.20
N HIS A 161 -2.45 11.56 4.51
CA HIS A 161 -2.16 10.24 5.09
C HIS A 161 -3.28 9.25 4.73
N ALA A 162 -2.88 8.11 4.16
CA ALA A 162 -3.74 7.13 3.52
C ALA A 162 -3.40 5.69 3.99
N PRO A 163 -3.45 5.42 5.31
CA PRO A 163 -3.04 4.13 5.86
C PRO A 163 -3.99 2.99 5.43
N GLY A 164 -3.47 1.77 5.44
CA GLY A 164 -4.22 0.55 5.14
C GLY A 164 -3.37 -0.48 4.43
N HIS A 165 -2.84 -0.10 3.26
CA HIS A 165 -1.84 -0.88 2.53
C HIS A 165 -0.48 -0.86 3.23
N ALA A 166 -0.01 0.34 3.58
CA ALA A 166 1.17 0.56 4.42
C ALA A 166 0.86 1.58 5.54
N ALA A 167 1.63 1.54 6.63
CA ALA A 167 1.44 2.40 7.79
C ALA A 167 1.73 3.89 7.49
N GLY A 168 2.76 4.16 6.69
CA GLY A 168 3.14 5.51 6.26
C GLY A 168 2.64 5.92 4.88
N LEU A 169 1.72 5.18 4.26
CA LEU A 169 1.26 5.53 2.92
C LEU A 169 0.64 6.93 2.89
N CYS A 170 1.13 7.78 1.99
CA CYS A 170 0.56 9.08 1.69
C CYS A 170 0.15 9.19 0.21
N CYS A 171 -1.01 9.80 0.00
CA CYS A 171 -1.33 10.41 -1.28
C CYS A 171 -0.75 11.83 -1.31
N PHE A 172 -0.37 12.32 -2.49
CA PHE A 172 0.09 13.69 -2.69
C PHE A 172 -0.85 14.42 -3.63
N GLU A 173 -1.71 15.26 -3.06
CA GLU A 173 -2.67 16.08 -3.78
C GLU A 173 -1.97 17.25 -4.48
N ILE A 174 -2.28 17.47 -5.76
CA ILE A 174 -1.60 18.42 -6.64
C ILE A 174 -2.41 19.73 -6.74
N GLU A 175 -1.76 20.86 -6.50
CA GLU A 175 -2.26 22.23 -6.76
C GLU A 175 -3.61 22.59 -6.14
N ASP A 176 -4.70 22.34 -6.87
CA ASP A 176 -6.07 22.82 -6.65
C ASP A 176 -7.01 21.75 -6.10
N GLY A 177 -6.48 20.56 -5.83
CA GLY A 177 -7.19 19.42 -5.27
C GLY A 177 -7.92 18.55 -6.29
N SER A 178 -7.70 18.77 -7.60
CA SER A 178 -8.35 17.98 -8.65
C SER A 178 -7.62 16.68 -8.99
N GLU A 179 -6.31 16.59 -8.77
CA GLU A 179 -5.50 15.42 -9.07
C GLU A 179 -4.60 15.02 -7.88
N ALA A 180 -4.25 13.73 -7.78
CA ALA A 180 -3.32 13.26 -6.76
C ALA A 180 -2.45 12.10 -7.25
N PHE A 181 -1.21 12.04 -6.76
CA PHE A 181 -0.45 10.80 -6.73
C PHE A 181 -0.94 9.95 -5.56
N VAL A 182 -1.31 8.71 -5.81
CA VAL A 182 -1.99 7.88 -4.78
C VAL A 182 -1.21 6.65 -4.38
N GLY A 183 -0.02 6.43 -4.97
CA GLY A 183 0.76 5.21 -4.75
C GLY A 183 -0.15 3.99 -4.82
N ASP A 184 -0.13 3.22 -3.74
CA ASP A 184 -0.90 1.99 -3.60
C ASP A 184 -2.18 2.13 -2.76
N ALA A 185 -2.64 3.37 -2.51
CA ALA A 185 -3.97 3.59 -1.94
C ALA A 185 -5.09 3.19 -2.91
N LEU A 186 -4.88 3.38 -4.22
CA LEU A 186 -5.88 3.09 -5.25
C LEU A 186 -5.23 2.63 -6.55
N LEU A 187 -5.47 1.37 -6.95
CA LEU A 187 -4.92 0.77 -8.16
C LEU A 187 -6.02 0.47 -9.20
N PRO A 188 -5.76 0.59 -10.52
CA PRO A 188 -6.81 0.58 -11.54
C PRO A 188 -7.41 -0.80 -11.84
N VAL A 189 -6.67 -1.88 -11.65
CA VAL A 189 -7.07 -3.24 -12.10
C VAL A 189 -7.33 -4.17 -10.93
N TYR A 190 -6.33 -4.36 -10.08
CA TYR A 190 -6.41 -5.19 -8.87
C TYR A 190 -6.51 -4.30 -7.63
N THR A 191 -6.84 -4.91 -6.50
CA THR A 191 -6.86 -4.23 -5.20
C THR A 191 -5.48 -4.34 -4.55
N PRO A 192 -4.99 -3.28 -3.90
CA PRO A 192 -3.76 -3.40 -3.10
C PRO A 192 -4.01 -4.39 -1.95
N ASN A 193 -2.98 -5.14 -1.55
CA ASN A 193 -3.11 -6.03 -0.41
C ASN A 193 -3.30 -5.24 0.89
N VAL A 194 -4.12 -5.75 1.80
CA VAL A 194 -4.43 -5.12 3.08
C VAL A 194 -4.14 -6.12 4.19
N GLY A 195 -3.32 -5.73 5.17
CA GLY A 195 -2.96 -6.54 6.34
C GLY A 195 -1.70 -7.40 6.17
N GLY A 196 -1.44 -7.95 4.97
CA GLY A 196 -0.23 -8.73 4.70
C GLY A 196 0.96 -7.90 4.19
N ALA A 197 0.68 -6.84 3.42
CA ALA A 197 1.69 -5.98 2.81
C ALA A 197 2.48 -5.15 3.86
N ASP A 198 1.84 -4.80 4.97
CA ASP A 198 2.50 -4.15 6.10
C ASP A 198 1.90 -4.60 7.43
N VAL A 199 2.64 -5.47 8.11
CA VAL A 199 2.29 -6.02 9.41
C VAL A 199 2.15 -4.97 10.52
N ARG A 200 2.69 -3.75 10.33
CA ARG A 200 2.64 -2.66 11.32
C ARG A 200 1.24 -2.04 11.42
N VAL A 201 0.43 -2.15 10.37
CA VAL A 201 -0.90 -1.54 10.31
C VAL A 201 -1.85 -2.25 11.28
N GLU A 202 -2.40 -1.49 12.24
CA GLU A 202 -3.48 -1.95 13.11
C GLU A 202 -4.84 -1.70 12.45
N ARG A 203 -5.82 -2.60 12.64
CA ARG A 203 -7.14 -2.53 11.99
C ARG A 203 -7.04 -2.22 10.48
N PRO A 204 -6.29 -3.01 9.71
CA PRO A 204 -5.87 -2.65 8.35
C PRO A 204 -7.04 -2.43 7.39
N LEU A 205 -8.08 -3.27 7.43
CA LEU A 205 -9.27 -3.08 6.58
C LEU A 205 -10.05 -1.82 6.96
N LYS A 206 -10.22 -1.53 8.25
CA LYS A 206 -10.90 -0.30 8.70
C LYS A 206 -10.15 0.94 8.20
N ASN A 207 -8.82 0.98 8.34
CA ASN A 207 -8.03 2.13 7.90
C ASN A 207 -8.06 2.26 6.36
N TYR A 208 -7.99 1.14 5.64
CA TYR A 208 -8.09 1.17 4.18
C TYR A 208 -9.45 1.68 3.69
N LEU A 209 -10.56 1.27 4.34
CA LEU A 209 -11.89 1.78 4.02
C LEU A 209 -12.03 3.29 4.30
N GLU A 210 -11.37 3.80 5.35
CA GLU A 210 -11.30 5.24 5.61
C GLU A 210 -10.49 5.97 4.54
N THR A 211 -9.36 5.41 4.10
CA THR A 211 -8.57 5.92 2.97
C THR A 211 -9.39 6.02 1.69
N LEU A 212 -10.11 4.94 1.33
CA LEU A 212 -11.01 4.93 0.17
C LEU A 212 -12.12 5.97 0.29
N ARG A 213 -12.67 6.15 1.49
CA ARG A 213 -13.65 7.20 1.76
C ARG A 213 -13.06 8.59 1.57
N THR A 214 -11.85 8.84 2.07
CA THR A 214 -11.16 10.13 1.86
C THR A 214 -11.00 10.41 0.37
N ILE A 215 -10.62 9.42 -0.44
CA ILE A 215 -10.52 9.56 -1.90
C ILE A 215 -11.87 9.93 -2.52
N VAL A 216 -12.97 9.30 -2.10
CA VAL A 216 -14.32 9.64 -2.57
C VAL A 216 -14.73 11.05 -2.14
N ASP A 217 -14.44 11.44 -0.90
CA ASP A 217 -14.83 12.73 -0.33
C ASP A 217 -14.04 13.90 -0.97
N ARG A 218 -12.80 13.65 -1.43
CA ARG A 218 -11.97 14.60 -2.20
C ARG A 218 -12.45 14.77 -3.65
N ASP A 219 -13.13 13.76 -4.20
CA ASP A 219 -13.73 13.76 -5.55
C ASP A 219 -12.77 14.21 -6.64
N TYR A 220 -11.57 13.62 -6.66
CA TYR A 220 -10.55 13.89 -7.68
C TYR A 220 -11.09 13.64 -9.10
N ASP A 221 -10.73 14.52 -10.03
CA ASP A 221 -10.99 14.35 -11.47
C ASP A 221 -10.15 13.20 -12.05
N ARG A 222 -8.93 13.00 -11.52
CA ARG A 222 -8.00 11.94 -11.94
C ARG A 222 -6.98 11.64 -10.84
N VAL A 223 -6.53 10.39 -10.75
CA VAL A 223 -5.38 10.05 -9.89
C VAL A 223 -4.30 9.25 -10.62
N TRP A 224 -3.09 9.34 -10.09
CA TRP A 224 -1.85 8.78 -10.62
C TRP A 224 -1.35 7.66 -9.67
N PRO A 225 -1.64 6.38 -9.98
CA PRO A 225 -1.34 5.25 -9.10
C PRO A 225 0.12 4.81 -9.16
N GLY A 226 0.58 4.11 -8.12
CA GLY A 226 1.90 3.47 -8.06
C GLY A 226 2.13 2.47 -9.17
N HIS A 227 1.07 1.78 -9.62
CA HIS A 227 1.13 0.82 -10.71
C HIS A 227 0.14 1.12 -11.84
N ARG A 228 0.51 0.71 -13.06
CA ARG A 228 -0.34 0.71 -14.26
C ARG A 228 -0.76 2.12 -14.71
N ASP A 229 -1.97 2.26 -15.25
CA ASP A 229 -2.45 3.44 -15.96
C ASP A 229 -3.27 4.38 -15.06
N PRO A 230 -3.28 5.71 -15.35
CA PRO A 230 -4.03 6.69 -14.55
C PRO A 230 -5.50 6.32 -14.43
N ILE A 231 -6.11 6.70 -13.31
CA ILE A 231 -7.52 6.43 -13.02
C ILE A 231 -8.30 7.71 -13.28
N GLU A 232 -9.12 7.71 -14.33
CA GLU A 232 -9.96 8.85 -14.75
C GLU A 232 -11.27 8.97 -13.95
N GLU A 233 -11.65 7.93 -13.22
CA GLU A 233 -12.85 7.92 -12.37
C GLU A 233 -12.50 7.43 -10.95
N PRO A 234 -11.72 8.20 -10.16
CA PRO A 234 -11.16 7.76 -8.88
C PRO A 234 -12.24 7.37 -7.87
N THR A 235 -13.30 8.19 -7.77
CA THR A 235 -14.47 7.93 -6.92
C THR A 235 -15.13 6.60 -7.25
N GLU A 236 -15.34 6.29 -8.54
CA GLU A 236 -15.99 5.04 -8.96
C GLU A 236 -15.10 3.84 -8.71
N ARG A 237 -13.79 4.00 -8.92
CA ARG A 237 -12.83 2.95 -8.61
C ARG A 237 -12.76 2.68 -7.11
N ALA A 238 -12.72 3.70 -6.26
CA ALA A 238 -12.72 3.53 -4.81
C ALA A 238 -13.96 2.79 -4.31
N LEU A 239 -15.16 3.16 -4.81
CA LEU A 239 -16.41 2.46 -4.50
C LEU A 239 -16.41 1.00 -4.98
N THR A 240 -15.82 0.72 -6.16
CA THR A 240 -15.64 -0.66 -6.65
C THR A 240 -14.79 -1.49 -5.70
N ILE A 241 -13.75 -0.90 -5.10
CA ILE A 241 -12.89 -1.60 -4.13
C ILE A 241 -13.62 -1.79 -2.79
N VAL A 242 -14.41 -0.82 -2.33
CA VAL A 242 -15.28 -0.98 -1.15
C VAL A 242 -16.24 -2.16 -1.35
N ASP A 243 -16.91 -2.24 -2.50
CA ASP A 243 -17.80 -3.35 -2.84
C ASP A 243 -17.05 -4.69 -2.91
N HIS A 244 -15.83 -4.70 -3.45
CA HIS A 244 -14.98 -5.89 -3.45
C HIS A 244 -14.72 -6.40 -2.03
N HIS A 245 -14.33 -5.53 -1.09
CA HIS A 245 -14.11 -5.96 0.30
C HIS A 245 -15.40 -6.33 1.03
N ARG A 246 -16.54 -5.74 0.66
CA ARG A 246 -17.85 -6.16 1.15
C ARG A 246 -18.15 -7.60 0.73
N GLU A 247 -17.99 -7.91 -0.56
CA GLU A 247 -18.17 -9.27 -1.11
C GLU A 247 -17.18 -10.26 -0.50
N ARG A 248 -15.90 -9.87 -0.34
CA ARG A 248 -14.89 -10.70 0.34
C ARG A 248 -15.29 -11.03 1.78
N THR A 249 -15.90 -10.07 2.48
CA THR A 249 -16.38 -10.29 3.85
C THR A 249 -17.55 -11.27 3.90
N GLU A 250 -18.44 -11.26 2.90
CA GLU A 250 -19.49 -12.27 2.74
C GLU A 250 -18.88 -13.68 2.59
N GLU A 251 -17.81 -13.80 1.80
CA GLU A 251 -17.10 -15.06 1.63
C GLU A 251 -16.46 -15.54 2.94
N VAL A 252 -15.82 -14.64 3.71
CA VAL A 252 -15.25 -14.95 5.03
C VAL A 252 -16.33 -15.45 5.99
N LEU A 253 -17.49 -14.80 6.04
CA LEU A 253 -18.63 -15.23 6.87
C LEU A 253 -19.14 -16.61 6.44
N ALA A 254 -19.21 -16.88 5.12
CA ALA A 254 -19.61 -18.17 4.59
C ALA A 254 -18.61 -19.29 4.94
N VAL A 255 -17.31 -18.98 4.98
CA VAL A 255 -16.29 -19.92 5.47
C VAL A 255 -16.54 -20.26 6.94
N LEU A 256 -16.73 -19.26 7.81
CA LEU A 256 -17.01 -19.50 9.23
C LEU A 256 -18.31 -20.26 9.47
N GLU A 257 -19.34 -20.04 8.64
CA GLU A 257 -20.61 -20.76 8.72
C GLU A 257 -20.44 -22.24 8.33
N ALA A 258 -19.69 -22.52 7.26
CA ALA A 258 -19.51 -23.87 6.73
C ALA A 258 -18.46 -24.70 7.48
N HIS A 259 -17.33 -24.09 7.84
CA HIS A 259 -16.21 -24.72 8.53
C HIS A 259 -16.42 -24.77 10.06
N GLY A 260 -17.04 -23.73 10.62
CA GLY A 260 -17.00 -23.45 12.05
C GLY A 260 -15.87 -22.49 12.41
N PRO A 261 -15.43 -22.45 13.68
CA PRO A 261 -14.29 -21.63 14.08
C PRO A 261 -13.06 -21.88 13.19
N ALA A 262 -12.33 -20.80 12.86
CA ALA A 262 -11.16 -20.87 11.99
C ALA A 262 -10.16 -19.75 12.27
N ASP A 263 -8.88 -20.03 12.06
CA ASP A 263 -7.80 -19.03 12.03
C ASP A 263 -7.68 -18.36 10.64
N PRO A 264 -6.95 -17.23 10.54
CA PRO A 264 -6.74 -16.54 9.26
C PRO A 264 -6.11 -17.38 8.14
N TRP A 265 -5.20 -18.32 8.45
CA TRP A 265 -4.62 -19.23 7.44
C TRP A 265 -5.68 -20.15 6.84
N THR A 266 -6.53 -20.73 7.70
CA THR A 266 -7.63 -21.60 7.28
C THR A 266 -8.63 -20.84 6.42
N VAL A 267 -9.01 -19.62 6.83
CA VAL A 267 -9.89 -18.77 6.01
C VAL A 267 -9.24 -18.42 4.67
N SER A 268 -7.97 -18.07 4.68
CA SER A 268 -7.18 -17.79 3.48
C SER A 268 -7.13 -18.99 2.51
N ASP A 269 -6.92 -20.22 3.00
CA ASP A 269 -6.92 -21.44 2.18
C ASP A 269 -8.26 -21.63 1.46
N HIS A 270 -9.37 -21.36 2.15
CA HIS A 270 -10.70 -21.41 1.54
C HIS A 270 -10.94 -20.34 0.47
N LEU A 271 -10.39 -19.14 0.64
CA LEU A 271 -10.59 -18.01 -0.27
C LEU A 271 -9.68 -18.07 -1.50
N PHE A 272 -8.44 -18.50 -1.32
CA PHE A 272 -7.36 -18.32 -2.30
C PHE A 272 -6.70 -19.64 -2.75
N GLY A 273 -6.87 -20.72 -2.00
CA GLY A 273 -6.19 -22.00 -2.25
C GLY A 273 -4.70 -21.96 -1.91
N ASP A 274 -3.91 -22.76 -2.64
CA ASP A 274 -2.47 -22.91 -2.38
C ASP A 274 -1.70 -21.59 -2.57
N LEU A 275 -0.96 -21.16 -1.55
CA LEU A 275 -0.17 -19.94 -1.53
C LEU A 275 1.33 -20.24 -1.59
N GLN A 276 2.10 -19.38 -2.29
CA GLN A 276 3.55 -19.50 -2.45
C GLN A 276 4.22 -18.12 -2.45
N GLY A 277 5.50 -18.07 -2.06
CA GLY A 277 6.28 -16.83 -2.03
C GLY A 277 5.62 -15.75 -1.16
N ILE A 278 5.52 -14.53 -1.67
CA ILE A 278 4.90 -13.41 -0.95
C ILE A 278 3.41 -13.65 -0.62
N HIS A 279 2.72 -14.51 -1.37
CA HIS A 279 1.31 -14.79 -1.10
C HIS A 279 1.09 -15.54 0.22
N VAL A 280 2.13 -16.18 0.77
CA VAL A 280 2.06 -16.83 2.10
C VAL A 280 1.81 -15.82 3.23
N ILE A 281 2.19 -14.55 3.06
CA ILE A 281 1.85 -13.49 4.01
C ILE A 281 0.62 -12.69 3.55
N HIS A 282 0.48 -12.41 2.24
CA HIS A 282 -0.65 -11.63 1.72
C HIS A 282 -2.01 -12.29 1.92
N GLY A 283 -2.13 -13.60 1.69
CA GLY A 283 -3.39 -14.34 1.83
C GLY A 283 -3.94 -14.35 3.27
N PRO A 284 -3.21 -14.91 4.26
CA PRO A 284 -3.66 -14.87 5.65
C PRO A 284 -3.72 -13.45 6.22
N GLY A 285 -2.88 -12.51 5.74
CA GLY A 285 -2.95 -11.11 6.13
C GLY A 285 -4.26 -10.43 5.69
N GLU A 286 -4.74 -10.70 4.47
CA GLU A 286 -6.03 -10.21 3.99
C GLU A 286 -7.18 -10.88 4.75
N ALA A 287 -7.14 -12.21 4.93
CA ALA A 287 -8.13 -12.92 5.74
C ALA A 287 -8.18 -12.36 7.18
N TYR A 288 -7.03 -12.10 7.79
CA TYR A 288 -6.92 -11.45 9.10
C TYR A 288 -7.55 -10.05 9.09
N ALA A 289 -7.29 -9.23 8.08
CA ALA A 289 -7.85 -7.89 7.98
C ALA A 289 -9.39 -7.88 8.02
N HIS A 290 -10.03 -8.84 7.35
CA HIS A 290 -11.48 -9.03 7.37
C HIS A 290 -11.99 -9.56 8.72
N LEU A 291 -11.31 -10.57 9.29
CA LEU A 291 -11.68 -11.16 10.58
C LEU A 291 -11.52 -10.17 11.75
N ASP A 292 -10.45 -9.36 11.74
CA ASP A 292 -10.18 -8.30 12.70
C ASP A 292 -11.25 -7.21 12.64
N HIS A 293 -11.65 -6.80 11.42
CA HIS A 293 -12.76 -5.86 11.24
C HIS A 293 -14.06 -6.42 11.82
N LEU A 294 -14.44 -7.65 11.47
CA LEU A 294 -15.63 -8.32 12.01
C LEU A 294 -15.57 -8.49 13.53
N TYR A 295 -14.38 -8.71 14.10
CA TYR A 295 -14.20 -8.85 15.55
C TYR A 295 -14.45 -7.52 16.26
N HIS A 296 -13.93 -6.42 15.72
CA HIS A 296 -14.13 -5.09 16.27
C HIS A 296 -15.57 -4.58 16.13
N GLU A 297 -16.33 -5.13 15.20
CA GLU A 297 -17.75 -4.83 14.97
C GLU A 297 -18.68 -5.86 15.66
N ASP A 298 -18.14 -6.65 16.60
CA ASP A 298 -18.85 -7.64 17.42
C ASP A 298 -19.58 -8.77 16.64
N VAL A 299 -19.24 -8.96 15.36
CA VAL A 299 -19.81 -10.03 14.51
C VAL A 299 -19.19 -11.39 14.82
N VAL A 300 -17.89 -11.40 15.13
CA VAL A 300 -17.14 -12.61 15.52
C VAL A 300 -16.51 -12.45 16.91
N ALA A 301 -16.19 -13.57 17.56
CA ALA A 301 -15.35 -13.64 18.75
C ALA A 301 -14.01 -14.30 18.39
N TYR A 302 -12.94 -13.92 19.07
CA TYR A 302 -11.63 -14.58 18.95
C TYR A 302 -11.33 -15.35 20.24
N GLU A 303 -11.23 -16.68 20.16
CA GLU A 303 -11.00 -17.58 21.29
C GLU A 303 -10.12 -18.75 20.86
N ASP A 304 -9.15 -19.11 21.71
CA ASP A 304 -8.25 -20.26 21.49
C ASP A 304 -7.52 -20.27 20.14
N GLY A 305 -7.25 -19.09 19.56
CA GLY A 305 -6.55 -18.94 18.28
C GLY A 305 -7.47 -18.82 17.07
N GLU A 306 -8.79 -18.96 17.24
CA GLU A 306 -9.76 -19.02 16.15
C GLU A 306 -10.84 -17.94 16.26
N TYR A 307 -11.36 -17.51 15.11
CA TYR A 307 -12.52 -16.64 15.01
C TYR A 307 -13.80 -17.47 14.89
N ARG A 308 -14.86 -17.08 15.60
CA ARG A 308 -16.16 -17.74 15.58
C ARG A 308 -17.31 -16.73 15.47
N LEU A 309 -18.34 -17.07 14.69
CA LEU A 309 -19.55 -16.26 14.56
C LEU A 309 -20.23 -16.06 15.93
N ARG A 310 -20.64 -14.82 16.22
CA ARG A 310 -21.50 -14.46 17.36
C ARG A 310 -22.97 -14.30 16.95
N VAL A 311 -23.20 -13.98 15.68
CA VAL A 311 -24.50 -13.77 15.06
C VAL A 311 -24.63 -14.64 13.82
N GLU A 312 -25.86 -14.91 13.38
CA GLU A 312 -26.08 -15.60 12.11
C GLU A 312 -25.58 -14.67 10.97
N PRO A 313 -24.86 -15.19 9.95
CA PRO A 313 -24.34 -14.34 8.86
C PRO A 313 -25.41 -13.49 8.17
N THR A 314 -26.64 -14.00 8.06
CA THR A 314 -27.79 -13.31 7.47
C THR A 314 -28.29 -12.11 8.28
N ASP A 315 -27.87 -11.98 9.54
CA ASP A 315 -28.23 -10.87 10.42
C ASP A 315 -27.14 -9.76 10.43
N VAL A 316 -26.03 -9.95 9.71
CA VAL A 316 -24.93 -8.97 9.63
C VAL A 316 -25.32 -7.84 8.69
N ASP A 317 -25.34 -6.61 9.20
CA ASP A 317 -25.55 -5.40 8.39
C ASP A 317 -24.25 -4.99 7.68
N LEU A 318 -23.92 -5.68 6.59
CA LEU A 318 -22.72 -5.42 5.80
C LEU A 318 -22.70 -4.01 5.18
N GLU A 319 -23.87 -3.41 4.91
CA GLU A 319 -23.93 -2.03 4.41
C GLU A 319 -23.36 -1.04 5.44
N SER A 320 -23.58 -1.31 6.74
CA SER A 320 -23.02 -0.49 7.82
C SER A 320 -21.51 -0.67 8.01
N LEU A 321 -20.98 -1.86 7.70
CA LEU A 321 -19.56 -2.18 7.85
C LEU A 321 -18.70 -1.67 6.69
N PHE A 322 -19.33 -1.48 5.52
CA PHE A 322 -18.72 -0.99 4.29
C PHE A 322 -19.53 0.19 3.75
N PRO A 323 -19.59 1.32 4.50
CA PRO A 323 -20.42 2.44 4.10
C PRO A 323 -19.90 3.00 2.79
N ALA A 324 -20.63 2.75 1.71
CA ALA A 324 -20.44 3.47 0.46
C ALA A 324 -20.61 4.97 0.78
N ALA A 325 -19.55 5.76 0.60
CA ALA A 325 -19.67 7.19 0.57
C ALA A 325 -20.59 7.52 -0.63
N ARG A 326 -21.90 7.66 -0.36
CA ARG A 326 -22.86 8.03 -1.39
C ARG A 326 -22.37 9.37 -1.94
N ARG A 327 -22.12 9.45 -3.26
CA ARG A 327 -22.09 10.74 -3.96
C ARG A 327 -23.32 11.51 -3.47
N ALA A 328 -23.11 12.65 -2.82
CA ALA A 328 -24.22 13.53 -2.50
C ALA A 328 -24.94 13.77 -3.81
N GLU A 329 -26.18 13.28 -3.95
CA GLU A 329 -26.99 13.54 -5.12
C GLU A 329 -27.02 15.05 -5.29
N THR A 330 -26.39 15.55 -6.35
CA THR A 330 -26.39 16.96 -6.69
C THR A 330 -27.85 17.33 -6.92
N ALA A 331 -28.43 18.04 -5.95
CA ALA A 331 -29.77 18.60 -6.09
C ALA A 331 -29.73 19.59 -7.26
N GLU A 332 -30.42 19.23 -8.36
CA GLU A 332 -30.66 20.06 -9.54
C GLU A 332 -31.21 21.46 -9.23
#